data_AF-A0A931WWD5-F1
#
_entry.id   AF-A0A931WWD5-F1
#
_cell.length_a   1.000
_cell.length_b   1.000
_cell.length_c   1.000
_cell.angle_alpha   90.00
_cell.angle_beta   90.00
_cell.angle_gamma   90.00
#
_symmetry.space_group_name_H-M   'P 1'
#
loop_
_entity.id
_entity.type
_entity.pdbx_description
1 polymer ?
#
loop_
_entity_poly.entity_id
_entity_poly.type
_entity_poly.pdbx_seq_one_letter_code
_entity_poly.pdbx_strand_id
1 'polypeptide(L)'
;MTKKYSKPIKTPIKNLRPAQETCEKCHWPRQFFGAVEQDREYFLPDETNTEWKTRMLMFVGGGIPPYGRKEGIHWHMNINNQVYYVATDEKRQVIPWVKKIGPDGREEVFVEKGSGLSATNLPKGELRRMDCMDCHNRPSHIFKSPSKAVNEAMSYGVIDRSLPYVKREAVKALLGDYPSPEAALAGVRSHLENFYQTKYPEIWAQKEKRIERTVKAVQEIYRTNFFPNMKVSWKEYPNNIGHFIFPGCFRCHDGLHQTEEGKVIRNECAVCHSIIEQGPAAQPERASEGLEFKHPEDIGETWKEMACTDCHTGGSD
;
A
#
# COMPACT_ATOMS: atom_id res chain seq x y z
N MET A 1 9.11 7.02 33.67
CA MET A 1 9.36 6.30 32.40
C MET A 1 10.62 6.86 31.76
N THR A 2 11.66 6.05 31.58
CA THR A 2 12.91 6.48 30.96
C THR A 2 12.70 6.56 29.43
N LYS A 3 12.94 7.73 28.82
CA LYS A 3 12.80 7.98 27.37
C LYS A 3 13.91 7.27 26.58
N LYS A 4 14.02 5.94 26.70
CA LYS A 4 15.14 5.14 26.17
C LYS A 4 15.06 4.88 24.65
N TYR A 5 13.93 5.17 24.01
CA TYR A 5 13.71 4.95 22.58
C TYR A 5 12.73 5.99 21.99
N SER A 6 12.81 6.21 20.68
CA SER A 6 11.91 7.11 19.96
C SER A 6 10.48 6.56 19.88
N LYS A 7 9.49 7.45 19.84
CA LYS A 7 8.07 7.11 19.62
C LYS A 7 7.53 7.96 18.47
N PRO A 8 7.20 7.38 17.30
CA PRO A 8 7.30 5.96 16.96
C PRO A 8 8.76 5.47 16.87
N ILE A 9 8.94 4.15 16.85
CA ILE A 9 10.24 3.55 16.52
C ILE A 9 10.54 3.91 15.07
N LYS A 10 11.70 4.54 14.81
CA LYS A 10 12.08 4.95 13.45
C LYS A 10 12.33 3.73 12.55
N THR A 11 11.86 3.81 11.32
CA THR A 11 12.20 2.86 10.24
C THR A 11 12.98 3.57 9.14
N PRO A 12 13.91 2.87 8.46
CA PRO A 12 14.25 1.46 8.61
C PRO A 12 15.08 1.17 9.88
N ILE A 13 14.95 -0.04 10.42
CA ILE A 13 15.76 -0.48 11.56
C ILE A 13 17.18 -0.80 11.05
N LYS A 14 18.18 -0.09 11.57
CA LYS A 14 19.57 -0.11 11.03
C LYS A 14 20.34 -1.40 11.33
N ASN A 15 19.98 -2.14 12.38
CA ASN A 15 20.75 -3.28 12.88
C ASN A 15 20.01 -4.62 12.73
N LEU A 16 19.18 -4.75 11.69
CA LEU A 16 18.56 -6.04 11.37
C LEU A 16 19.54 -6.93 10.61
N ARG A 17 19.44 -8.24 10.83
CA ARG A 17 20.12 -9.22 9.98
C ARG A 17 19.56 -9.13 8.55
N PRO A 18 20.37 -9.43 7.52
CA PRO A 18 19.90 -9.47 6.14
C PRO A 18 18.67 -10.37 5.95
N ALA A 19 17.84 -10.06 4.96
CA ALA A 19 16.66 -10.85 4.64
C ALA A 19 17.02 -12.31 4.30
N GLN A 20 18.19 -12.55 3.70
CA GLN A 20 18.73 -13.87 3.38
C GLN A 20 18.96 -14.76 4.62
N GLU A 21 19.28 -14.14 5.76
CA GLU A 21 19.52 -14.86 7.01
C GLU A 21 18.26 -15.07 7.84
N THR A 22 17.17 -14.38 7.48
CA THR A 22 15.93 -14.34 8.26
C THR A 22 14.73 -14.79 7.44
N CYS A 23 14.26 -13.94 6.51
CA CYS A 23 13.14 -14.22 5.61
C CYS A 23 13.36 -15.52 4.82
N GLU A 24 14.55 -15.72 4.25
CA GLU A 24 14.83 -16.86 3.37
C GLU A 24 14.94 -18.22 4.08
N LYS A 25 14.87 -18.25 5.41
CA LYS A 25 14.80 -19.50 6.18
C LYS A 25 13.40 -20.11 6.17
N CYS A 26 12.37 -19.29 5.92
CA CYS A 26 10.97 -19.72 5.88
C CYS A 26 10.28 -19.41 4.55
N HIS A 27 10.66 -18.33 3.87
CA HIS A 27 10.13 -17.93 2.56
C HIS A 27 11.20 -18.17 1.49
N TRP A 28 10.93 -18.98 0.48
CA TRP A 28 11.92 -19.25 -0.57
C TRP A 28 11.54 -18.55 -1.88
N PRO A 29 12.12 -17.38 -2.21
CA PRO A 29 11.87 -16.69 -3.47
C PRO A 29 12.03 -17.57 -4.71
N ARG A 30 12.98 -18.49 -4.61
CA ARG A 30 13.26 -19.56 -5.57
C ARG A 30 12.05 -20.44 -5.93
N GLN A 31 11.10 -20.59 -5.01
CA GLN A 31 9.93 -21.47 -5.17
C GLN A 31 8.65 -20.71 -5.57
N PHE A 32 8.71 -19.38 -5.75
CA PHE A 32 7.55 -18.66 -6.28
C PHE A 32 7.42 -18.91 -7.77
N PHE A 33 6.21 -19.33 -8.15
CA PHE A 33 5.85 -19.56 -9.54
C PHE A 33 4.46 -18.96 -9.79
N GLY A 34 4.32 -18.27 -10.91
CA GLY A 34 3.04 -17.81 -11.43
C GLY A 34 2.54 -16.48 -10.85
N ALA A 35 1.27 -16.23 -11.16
CA ALA A 35 0.57 -15.05 -10.71
C ALA A 35 -0.28 -15.36 -9.47
N VAL A 36 -0.38 -14.40 -8.55
CA VAL A 36 -1.24 -14.49 -7.36
C VAL A 36 -2.44 -13.59 -7.58
N GLU A 37 -3.63 -14.15 -7.42
CA GLU A 37 -4.85 -13.36 -7.47
C GLU A 37 -4.96 -12.43 -6.25
N GLN A 38 -5.34 -11.18 -6.50
CA GLN A 38 -5.73 -10.21 -5.49
C GLN A 38 -7.17 -9.81 -5.75
N ASP A 39 -8.04 -10.07 -4.78
CA ASP A 39 -9.44 -9.60 -4.78
C ASP A 39 -9.57 -8.44 -3.79
N ARG A 40 -10.04 -7.29 -4.27
CA ARG A 40 -10.16 -6.06 -3.51
C ARG A 40 -11.57 -5.51 -3.66
N GLU A 41 -12.21 -5.23 -2.53
CA GLU A 41 -13.49 -4.54 -2.46
C GLU A 41 -13.28 -3.15 -1.85
N TYR A 42 -13.87 -2.15 -2.50
CA TYR A 42 -13.84 -0.76 -2.12
C TYR A 42 -15.27 -0.26 -1.97
N PHE A 43 -15.46 0.70 -1.06
CA PHE A 43 -16.71 1.39 -0.87
C PHE A 43 -16.44 2.89 -0.97
N LEU A 44 -17.19 3.58 -1.81
CA LEU A 44 -17.07 5.03 -1.98
C LEU A 44 -17.63 5.74 -0.73
N PRO A 45 -17.17 6.98 -0.45
CA PRO A 45 -17.64 7.77 0.69
C PRO A 45 -18.99 8.48 0.42
N ASP A 46 -19.84 7.90 -0.43
CA ASP A 46 -21.16 8.41 -0.81
C ASP A 46 -22.27 7.86 0.11
N GLU A 47 -23.51 8.30 -0.12
CA GLU A 47 -24.64 7.92 0.73
C GLU A 47 -24.90 6.41 0.69
N THR A 48 -24.77 5.81 -0.50
CA THR A 48 -25.08 4.41 -0.72
C THR A 48 -23.91 3.47 -0.39
N ASN A 49 -22.73 4.04 -0.10
CA ASN A 49 -21.47 3.33 0.02
C ASN A 49 -21.22 2.45 -1.23
N THR A 50 -21.26 3.08 -2.41
CA THR A 50 -21.18 2.41 -3.71
C THR A 50 -20.01 1.41 -3.71
N GLU A 51 -20.33 0.15 -3.98
CA GLU A 51 -19.34 -0.94 -3.98
C GLU A 51 -18.61 -1.00 -5.31
N TRP A 52 -17.28 -1.01 -5.24
CA TRP A 52 -16.39 -1.19 -6.38
C TRP A 52 -15.48 -2.39 -6.14
N LYS A 53 -15.46 -3.31 -7.09
CA LYS A 53 -14.61 -4.50 -7.04
C LYS A 53 -13.42 -4.32 -7.97
N THR A 54 -12.26 -4.82 -7.56
CA THR A 54 -11.08 -4.95 -8.41
C THR A 54 -10.42 -6.30 -8.15
N ARG A 55 -10.38 -7.17 -9.15
CA ARG A 55 -9.59 -8.41 -9.14
C ARG A 55 -8.45 -8.29 -10.13
N MET A 56 -7.26 -8.69 -9.68
CA MET A 56 -6.06 -8.63 -10.50
C MET A 56 -5.17 -9.84 -10.26
N LEU A 57 -4.42 -10.21 -11.30
CA LEU A 57 -3.34 -11.18 -11.21
C LEU A 57 -2.03 -10.43 -11.01
N MET A 58 -1.42 -10.62 -9.85
CA MET A 58 -0.11 -10.06 -9.52
C MET A 58 0.99 -10.99 -10.03
N PHE A 59 1.88 -10.50 -10.89
CA PHE A 59 2.99 -11.26 -11.45
C PHE A 59 4.14 -11.33 -10.44
N VAL A 60 3.98 -12.21 -9.45
CA VAL A 60 4.98 -12.42 -8.39
C VAL A 60 6.29 -12.93 -9.00
N GLY A 61 6.20 -13.87 -9.95
CA GLY A 61 7.36 -14.43 -10.62
C GLY A 61 8.28 -15.20 -9.66
N GLY A 62 9.53 -15.40 -10.07
CA GLY A 62 10.54 -16.13 -9.28
C GLY A 62 11.32 -17.15 -10.10
N GLY A 63 11.87 -18.17 -9.45
CA GLY A 63 12.50 -19.31 -10.13
C GLY A 63 13.94 -19.64 -9.71
N ILE A 64 14.40 -20.82 -10.15
CA ILE A 64 15.71 -21.41 -9.82
C ILE A 64 16.51 -21.60 -11.10
N PRO A 65 17.61 -20.87 -11.33
CA PRO A 65 18.47 -21.12 -12.48
C PRO A 65 18.84 -22.62 -12.63
N PRO A 66 18.75 -23.21 -13.85
CA PRO A 66 18.42 -22.59 -15.13
C PRO A 66 16.91 -22.50 -15.45
N TYR A 67 16.04 -23.05 -14.60
CA TYR A 67 14.59 -23.19 -14.82
C TYR A 67 13.76 -22.05 -14.17
N GLY A 68 12.50 -21.90 -14.59
CA GLY A 68 11.60 -20.86 -14.08
C GLY A 68 11.62 -19.56 -14.88
N ARG A 69 10.48 -18.84 -14.84
CA ARG A 69 10.28 -17.60 -15.59
C ARG A 69 11.01 -16.46 -14.89
N LYS A 70 12.10 -15.96 -15.48
CA LYS A 70 12.91 -14.84 -14.99
C LYS A 70 12.21 -13.49 -15.19
N GLU A 71 10.97 -13.39 -14.74
CA GLU A 71 10.07 -12.24 -14.88
C GLU A 71 9.28 -12.04 -13.58
N GLY A 72 8.50 -10.97 -13.49
CA GLY A 72 7.71 -10.62 -12.31
C GLY A 72 8.49 -9.87 -11.22
N ILE A 73 7.79 -9.46 -10.17
CA ILE A 73 8.27 -8.51 -9.16
C ILE A 73 9.50 -9.06 -8.40
N HIS A 74 9.54 -10.37 -8.15
CA HIS A 74 10.68 -11.02 -7.47
C HIS A 74 11.93 -11.17 -8.35
N TRP A 75 11.90 -10.79 -9.62
CA TRP A 75 13.08 -10.81 -10.48
C TRP A 75 14.26 -10.02 -9.91
N HIS A 76 13.99 -8.90 -9.24
CA HIS A 76 15.00 -8.07 -8.55
C HIS A 76 15.72 -8.83 -7.43
N MET A 77 15.08 -9.87 -6.88
CA MET A 77 15.60 -10.74 -5.83
C MET A 77 16.24 -12.02 -6.36
N ASN A 78 16.21 -12.23 -7.68
CA ASN A 78 16.89 -13.35 -8.28
C ASN A 78 18.40 -13.22 -8.02
N ILE A 79 19.02 -14.27 -7.49
CA ILE A 79 20.44 -14.29 -7.11
C ILE A 79 21.37 -13.95 -8.28
N ASN A 80 20.92 -14.23 -9.51
CA ASN A 80 21.64 -13.93 -10.73
C ASN A 80 21.57 -12.45 -11.16
N ASN A 81 20.73 -11.64 -10.53
CA ASN A 81 20.68 -10.19 -10.73
C ASN A 81 20.99 -9.50 -9.41
N GLN A 82 21.83 -8.47 -9.43
CA GLN A 82 22.09 -7.65 -8.26
C GLN A 82 21.58 -6.25 -8.52
N VAL A 83 20.60 -5.82 -7.74
CA VAL A 83 20.06 -4.46 -7.79
C VAL A 83 20.60 -3.69 -6.60
N TYR A 84 21.25 -2.57 -6.87
CA TYR A 84 21.74 -1.61 -5.92
C TYR A 84 21.03 -0.29 -6.12
N TYR A 85 20.86 0.48 -5.07
CA TYR A 85 20.28 1.80 -5.15
C TYR A 85 20.85 2.71 -4.07
N VAL A 86 20.68 4.01 -4.29
CA VAL A 86 20.94 5.03 -3.26
C VAL A 86 19.67 5.85 -3.09
N ALA A 87 19.18 5.94 -1.86
CA ALA A 87 18.06 6.81 -1.52
C ALA A 87 18.55 8.13 -0.92
N THR A 88 17.81 9.22 -1.15
CA THR A 88 18.14 10.55 -0.61
C THR A 88 17.43 10.87 0.70
N ASP A 89 16.45 10.05 1.10
CA ASP A 89 15.70 10.17 2.36
C ASP A 89 15.92 8.97 3.29
N GLU A 90 15.76 9.18 4.60
CA GLU A 90 15.96 8.11 5.61
C GLU A 90 14.95 6.96 5.44
N LYS A 91 13.72 7.24 5.00
CA LYS A 91 12.65 6.24 4.80
C LYS A 91 12.77 5.49 3.47
N ARG A 92 13.79 5.81 2.65
CA ARG A 92 14.09 5.19 1.35
C ARG A 92 12.93 5.30 0.36
N GLN A 93 12.18 6.40 0.40
CA GLN A 93 11.05 6.65 -0.49
C GLN A 93 11.45 7.38 -1.78
N VAL A 94 12.60 8.05 -1.80
CA VAL A 94 13.15 8.77 -2.95
C VAL A 94 14.45 8.10 -3.38
N ILE A 95 14.43 7.45 -4.54
CA ILE A 95 15.54 6.65 -5.06
C ILE A 95 15.91 7.21 -6.43
N PRO A 96 16.80 8.19 -6.54
CA PRO A 96 17.13 8.82 -7.83
C PRO A 96 18.23 8.07 -8.61
N TRP A 97 18.80 7.00 -8.03
CA TRP A 97 19.93 6.28 -8.61
C TRP A 97 19.81 4.79 -8.33
N VAL A 98 19.89 3.98 -9.39
CA VAL A 98 19.79 2.52 -9.36
C VAL A 98 20.88 1.92 -10.23
N LYS A 99 21.57 0.90 -9.73
CA LYS A 99 22.50 0.08 -10.51
C LYS A 99 22.05 -1.37 -10.53
N LYS A 100 22.05 -1.95 -11.72
CA LYS A 100 21.77 -3.36 -11.95
C LYS A 100 23.04 -4.04 -12.44
N ILE A 101 23.37 -5.20 -11.88
CA ILE A 101 24.41 -6.10 -12.37
C ILE A 101 23.72 -7.39 -12.82
N GLY A 102 23.84 -7.71 -14.12
CA GLY A 102 23.29 -8.92 -14.71
C GLY A 102 24.13 -10.18 -14.43
N PRO A 103 23.63 -11.37 -14.82
CA PRO A 103 24.36 -12.63 -14.65
C PRO A 103 25.63 -12.74 -15.51
N ASP A 104 25.69 -11.95 -16.59
CA ASP A 104 26.87 -11.79 -17.46
C ASP A 104 27.89 -10.80 -16.89
N GLY A 105 27.62 -10.24 -15.70
CA GLY A 105 28.45 -9.20 -15.08
C GLY A 105 28.28 -7.81 -15.66
N ARG A 106 27.37 -7.62 -16.64
CA ARG A 106 27.12 -6.30 -17.22
C ARG A 106 26.45 -5.40 -16.19
N GLU A 107 27.05 -4.24 -15.98
CA GLU A 107 26.48 -3.18 -15.15
C GLU A 107 25.64 -2.23 -16.02
N GLU A 108 24.45 -1.88 -15.53
CA GLU A 108 23.58 -0.85 -16.10
C GLU A 108 23.23 0.11 -14.95
N VAL A 109 23.48 1.41 -15.14
CA VAL A 109 23.17 2.45 -14.17
C VAL A 109 22.03 3.31 -14.70
N PHE A 110 20.96 3.40 -13.92
CA PHE A 110 19.78 4.20 -14.21
C PHE A 110 19.74 5.38 -13.24
N VAL A 111 19.59 6.57 -13.80
CA VAL A 111 19.53 7.82 -13.05
C VAL A 111 18.22 8.52 -13.36
N GLU A 112 17.55 9.01 -12.32
CA GLU A 112 16.33 9.80 -12.45
C GLU A 112 16.61 11.08 -13.26
N LYS A 113 15.85 11.27 -14.34
CA LYS A 113 15.94 12.46 -15.19
C LYS A 113 15.62 13.73 -14.38
N GLY A 114 16.49 14.73 -14.49
CA GLY A 114 16.31 16.02 -13.79
C GLY A 114 16.87 16.07 -12.37
N SER A 115 17.40 14.96 -11.84
CA SER A 115 18.02 14.91 -10.50
C SER A 115 19.38 15.63 -10.40
N GLY A 116 20.03 15.92 -11.53
CA GLY A 116 21.40 16.47 -11.58
C GLY A 116 22.50 15.46 -11.25
N LEU A 117 22.15 14.19 -11.09
CA LEU A 117 23.08 13.08 -10.85
C LEU A 117 23.58 12.49 -12.18
N SER A 118 24.59 11.62 -12.11
CA SER A 118 25.10 10.85 -13.25
C SER A 118 25.48 9.43 -12.83
N ALA A 119 25.87 8.59 -13.79
CA ALA A 119 26.30 7.22 -13.49
C ALA A 119 27.51 7.18 -12.54
N THR A 120 28.41 8.16 -12.65
CA THR A 120 29.64 8.28 -11.85
C THR A 120 29.50 9.17 -10.63
N ASN A 121 28.48 10.04 -10.59
CA ASN A 121 28.20 10.93 -9.47
C ASN A 121 27.03 10.41 -8.63
N LEU A 122 27.34 9.54 -7.65
CA LEU A 122 26.34 8.99 -6.76
C LEU A 122 25.79 10.06 -5.80
N PRO A 123 24.49 10.02 -5.46
CA PRO A 123 23.94 10.89 -4.43
C PRO A 123 24.54 10.54 -3.06
N LYS A 124 24.51 11.49 -2.13
CA LYS A 124 24.91 11.24 -0.74
C LYS A 124 23.94 10.22 -0.11
N GLY A 125 24.44 9.06 0.27
CA GLY A 125 23.62 8.03 0.91
C GLY A 125 24.33 6.68 1.02
N GLU A 126 23.63 5.70 1.56
CA GLU A 126 24.07 4.30 1.60
C GLU A 126 23.87 3.67 0.22
N LEU A 127 24.94 3.13 -0.38
CA LEU A 127 24.82 2.22 -1.51
C LEU A 127 24.28 0.88 -1.01
N ARG A 128 22.97 0.71 -1.16
CA ARG A 128 22.25 -0.43 -0.61
C ARG A 128 21.98 -1.46 -1.70
N ARG A 129 22.26 -2.73 -1.40
CA ARG A 129 21.74 -3.85 -2.19
C ARG A 129 20.28 -4.07 -1.83
N MET A 130 19.41 -4.07 -2.83
CA MET A 130 17.98 -4.35 -2.65
C MET A 130 17.80 -5.73 -2.02
N ASP A 131 16.92 -5.81 -1.04
CA ASP A 131 16.49 -7.06 -0.41
C ASP A 131 14.96 -7.09 -0.19
N CYS A 132 14.46 -8.19 0.37
CA CYS A 132 13.02 -8.38 0.55
C CYS A 132 12.38 -7.29 1.43
N MET A 133 13.12 -6.67 2.35
CA MET A 133 12.60 -5.65 3.26
C MET A 133 12.47 -4.27 2.61
N ASP A 134 13.03 -4.07 1.42
CA ASP A 134 12.86 -2.83 0.67
C ASP A 134 11.48 -2.78 -0.02
N CYS A 135 10.84 -3.96 -0.20
CA CYS A 135 9.49 -4.12 -0.73
C CYS A 135 8.47 -4.54 0.35
N HIS A 136 8.85 -5.46 1.24
CA HIS A 136 7.97 -6.03 2.26
C HIS A 136 8.30 -5.54 3.67
N ASN A 137 7.26 -5.26 4.45
CA ASN A 137 7.43 -5.12 5.90
C ASN A 137 7.53 -6.50 6.56
N ARG A 138 8.26 -6.61 7.67
CA ARG A 138 8.34 -7.88 8.43
C ARG A 138 6.93 -8.32 8.86
N PRO A 139 6.63 -9.62 8.83
CA PRO A 139 5.30 -10.14 9.15
C PRO A 139 5.04 -10.04 10.65
N SER A 140 4.51 -8.90 11.11
CA SER A 140 3.76 -8.74 12.36
C SER A 140 3.33 -7.28 12.52
N HIS A 141 2.19 -7.05 13.18
CA HIS A 141 1.67 -5.71 13.50
C HIS A 141 1.42 -4.82 12.26
N ILE A 142 0.59 -5.30 11.34
CA ILE A 142 0.19 -4.53 10.15
C ILE A 142 -0.81 -3.46 10.59
N PHE A 143 -0.37 -2.20 10.61
CA PHE A 143 -1.26 -1.05 10.84
C PHE A 143 -1.94 -0.68 9.53
N LYS A 144 -3.20 -1.11 9.38
CA LYS A 144 -4.01 -0.77 8.21
C LYS A 144 -4.41 0.70 8.28
N SER A 145 -4.49 1.34 7.12
CA SER A 145 -5.09 2.66 7.03
C SER A 145 -6.59 2.59 7.36
N PRO A 146 -7.19 3.66 7.91
CA PRO A 146 -8.62 3.68 8.21
C PRO A 146 -9.47 3.31 7.00
N SER A 147 -9.16 3.85 5.81
CA SER A 147 -9.91 3.51 4.60
C SER A 147 -9.85 2.01 4.29
N LYS A 148 -8.67 1.39 4.37
CA LYS A 148 -8.52 -0.06 4.13
C LYS A 148 -9.23 -0.91 5.18
N ALA A 149 -9.05 -0.59 6.46
CA ALA A 149 -9.66 -1.37 7.54
C ALA A 149 -11.19 -1.29 7.51
N VAL A 150 -11.76 -0.13 7.19
CA VAL A 150 -13.21 0.04 7.03
C VAL A 150 -13.72 -0.72 5.81
N ASN A 151 -13.02 -0.69 4.67
CA ASN A 151 -13.41 -1.48 3.48
C ASN A 151 -13.49 -2.98 3.81
N GLU A 152 -12.46 -3.52 4.47
CA GLU A 152 -12.45 -4.93 4.87
C GLU A 152 -13.58 -5.27 5.85
N ALA A 153 -13.86 -4.40 6.84
CA ALA A 153 -14.96 -4.63 7.76
C ALA A 153 -16.34 -4.57 7.07
N MET A 154 -16.48 -3.75 6.03
CA MET A 154 -17.69 -3.66 5.21
C MET A 154 -17.86 -4.85 4.27
N SER A 155 -16.79 -5.32 3.62
CA SER A 155 -16.83 -6.49 2.73
C SER A 155 -17.25 -7.76 3.47
N TYR A 156 -16.79 -7.93 4.73
CA TYR A 156 -17.22 -9.04 5.58
C TYR A 156 -18.57 -8.82 6.28
N GLY A 157 -19.27 -7.71 6.01
CA GLY A 157 -20.58 -7.40 6.60
C GLY A 157 -20.57 -7.10 8.11
N VAL A 158 -19.39 -6.88 8.69
CA VAL A 158 -19.23 -6.48 10.10
C VAL A 158 -19.75 -5.05 10.30
N ILE A 159 -19.47 -4.18 9.33
CA ILE A 159 -20.09 -2.86 9.21
C ILE A 159 -21.22 -2.97 8.18
N ASP A 160 -22.44 -2.62 8.58
CA ASP A 160 -23.63 -2.68 7.72
C ASP A 160 -23.62 -1.54 6.69
N ARG A 161 -23.29 -1.87 5.44
CA ARG A 161 -23.26 -0.93 4.31
C ARG A 161 -24.63 -0.32 3.94
N SER A 162 -25.75 -0.82 4.49
CA SER A 162 -27.06 -0.19 4.30
C SER A 162 -27.28 1.04 5.19
N LEU A 163 -26.31 1.38 6.04
CA LEU A 163 -26.29 2.62 6.79
C LEU A 163 -25.73 3.74 5.90
N PRO A 164 -26.48 4.85 5.70
CA PRO A 164 -26.02 5.94 4.87
C PRO A 164 -24.68 6.51 5.31
N TYR A 165 -23.78 6.73 4.35
CA TYR A 165 -22.44 7.32 4.55
C TYR A 165 -21.55 6.60 5.59
N VAL A 166 -21.83 5.34 5.92
CA VAL A 166 -21.10 4.63 6.99
C VAL A 166 -19.60 4.52 6.70
N LYS A 167 -19.22 4.35 5.43
CA LYS A 167 -17.81 4.37 5.00
C LYS A 167 -17.14 5.69 5.38
N ARG A 168 -17.75 6.80 4.98
CA ARG A 168 -17.22 8.16 5.19
C ARG A 168 -17.10 8.50 6.67
N GLU A 169 -18.16 8.27 7.44
CA GLU A 169 -18.19 8.64 8.86
C GLU A 169 -17.34 7.70 9.73
N ALA A 170 -17.24 6.41 9.39
CA ALA A 170 -16.30 5.50 10.08
C ALA A 170 -14.84 5.92 9.87
N VAL A 171 -14.46 6.28 8.64
CA VAL A 171 -13.11 6.78 8.34
C VAL A 171 -12.84 8.09 9.08
N LYS A 172 -13.77 9.06 9.05
CA LYS A 172 -13.63 10.33 9.79
C LYS A 172 -13.48 10.12 11.29
N ALA A 173 -14.28 9.23 11.88
CA ALA A 173 -14.19 8.89 13.30
C ALA A 173 -12.80 8.35 13.66
N LEU A 174 -12.21 7.49 12.82
CA LEU A 174 -10.88 6.91 13.05
C LEU A 174 -9.74 7.92 12.89
N LEU A 175 -9.97 9.01 12.14
CA LEU A 175 -8.98 10.07 11.90
C LEU A 175 -8.95 11.14 13.01
N GLY A 176 -9.83 11.05 14.00
CA GLY A 176 -9.83 11.96 15.15
C GLY A 176 -8.50 11.94 15.90
N ASP A 177 -8.07 13.11 16.38
CA ASP A 177 -6.90 13.21 17.26
C ASP A 177 -7.35 12.90 18.69
N TYR A 178 -6.89 11.75 19.21
CA TYR A 178 -7.30 11.24 20.50
C TYR A 178 -6.10 11.06 21.43
N PRO A 179 -6.15 11.62 22.65
CA PRO A 179 -5.03 11.55 23.59
C PRO A 179 -4.84 10.16 24.20
N SER A 180 -5.89 9.31 24.21
CA SER A 180 -5.83 7.95 24.73
C SER A 180 -6.76 7.01 23.96
N PRO A 181 -6.57 5.68 24.09
CA PRO A 181 -7.53 4.70 23.55
C PRO A 181 -8.95 4.92 24.08
N GLU A 182 -9.12 5.24 25.35
CA GLU A 182 -10.45 5.44 25.97
C GLU A 182 -11.15 6.67 25.38
N ALA A 183 -10.40 7.77 25.20
CA ALA A 183 -10.91 8.97 24.55
C ALA A 183 -11.30 8.71 23.08
N ALA A 184 -10.53 7.89 22.37
CA ALA A 184 -10.86 7.49 21.00
C ALA A 184 -12.13 6.66 20.92
N LEU A 185 -12.29 5.68 21.81
CA LEU A 185 -13.48 4.84 21.83
C LEU A 185 -14.74 5.67 22.11
N ALA A 186 -14.67 6.59 23.06
CA ALA A 186 -15.76 7.53 23.33
C ALA A 186 -16.02 8.44 22.12
N GLY A 187 -14.97 9.02 21.53
CA GLY A 187 -15.06 9.90 20.37
C GLY A 187 -15.67 9.23 19.14
N VAL A 188 -15.27 8.00 18.83
CA VAL A 188 -15.83 7.20 17.73
C VAL A 188 -17.32 6.97 17.94
N ARG A 189 -17.72 6.58 19.15
CA ARG A 189 -19.13 6.38 19.51
C ARG A 189 -19.91 7.67 19.31
N SER A 190 -19.48 8.74 19.97
CA SER A 190 -20.16 10.03 19.93
C SER A 190 -20.28 10.57 18.50
N HIS A 191 -19.25 10.42 17.67
CA HIS A 191 -19.29 10.85 16.28
C HIS A 191 -20.38 10.13 15.47
N LEU A 192 -20.39 8.79 15.50
CA LEU A 192 -21.33 7.99 14.72
C LEU A 192 -22.77 8.13 15.22
N GLU A 193 -22.98 8.08 16.54
CA GLU A 193 -24.33 8.24 17.12
C GLU A 193 -24.89 9.63 16.83
N ASN A 194 -24.10 10.69 17.04
CA ASN A 194 -24.54 12.06 16.75
C ASN A 194 -24.86 12.25 15.27
N PHE A 195 -24.06 11.68 14.36
CA PHE A 195 -24.35 11.74 12.93
C PHE A 195 -25.72 11.14 12.60
N TYR A 196 -26.02 9.91 13.06
CA TYR A 196 -27.30 9.28 12.76
C TYR A 196 -28.46 9.92 13.50
N GLN A 197 -28.30 10.37 14.75
CA GLN A 197 -29.35 11.09 15.49
C GLN A 197 -29.74 12.41 14.81
N THR A 198 -28.75 13.14 14.25
CA THR A 198 -28.99 14.48 13.69
C THR A 198 -29.35 14.47 12.21
N LYS A 199 -28.71 13.60 11.41
CA LYS A 199 -28.89 13.57 9.94
C LYS A 199 -29.88 12.52 9.48
N TYR A 200 -30.07 11.44 10.24
CA TYR A 200 -30.95 10.33 9.88
C TYR A 200 -31.78 9.82 11.08
N PRO A 201 -32.60 10.68 11.72
CA PRO A 201 -33.31 10.34 12.97
C PRO A 201 -34.22 9.12 12.84
N GLU A 202 -34.84 8.90 11.67
CA GLU A 202 -35.65 7.70 11.43
C GLU A 202 -34.80 6.43 11.40
N ILE A 203 -33.61 6.48 10.79
CA ILE A 203 -32.65 5.38 10.77
C ILE A 203 -32.12 5.12 12.17
N TRP A 204 -31.83 6.17 12.94
CA TRP A 204 -31.45 6.03 14.34
C TRP A 204 -32.51 5.25 15.13
N ALA A 205 -33.78 5.65 15.03
CA ALA A 205 -34.89 5.01 15.73
C ALA A 205 -35.11 3.54 15.30
N GLN A 206 -34.97 3.23 14.01
CA GLN A 206 -35.28 1.89 13.47
C GLN A 206 -34.09 0.93 13.48
N LYS A 207 -32.86 1.45 13.34
CA LYS A 207 -31.63 0.68 13.14
C LYS A 207 -30.61 0.87 14.27
N GLU A 208 -31.02 1.34 15.46
CA GLU A 208 -30.15 1.56 16.63
C GLU A 208 -29.19 0.39 16.90
N LYS A 209 -29.69 -0.85 16.94
CA LYS A 209 -28.85 -2.06 17.13
C LYS A 209 -27.80 -2.26 16.04
N ARG A 210 -28.08 -1.85 14.80
CA ARG A 210 -27.12 -1.92 13.69
C ARG A 210 -26.05 -0.85 13.84
N ILE A 211 -26.45 0.36 14.22
CA ILE A 211 -25.52 1.47 14.51
C ILE A 211 -24.60 1.10 15.67
N GLU A 212 -25.13 0.53 16.75
CA GLU A 212 -24.32 0.06 17.89
C GLU A 212 -23.28 -1.00 17.49
N ARG A 213 -23.64 -1.94 16.60
CA ARG A 213 -22.68 -2.91 16.05
C ARG A 213 -21.60 -2.23 15.22
N THR A 214 -21.97 -1.27 14.38
CA THR A 214 -21.01 -0.46 13.61
C THR A 214 -20.06 0.30 14.53
N VAL A 215 -20.56 0.95 15.59
CA VAL A 215 -19.71 1.64 16.58
C VAL A 215 -18.67 0.68 17.17
N LYS A 216 -19.09 -0.51 17.61
CA LYS A 216 -18.17 -1.52 18.16
C LYS A 216 -17.13 -1.97 17.14
N ALA A 217 -17.53 -2.16 15.88
CA ALA A 217 -16.62 -2.54 14.80
C ALA A 217 -15.55 -1.47 14.54
N VAL A 218 -15.96 -0.20 14.44
CA VAL A 218 -15.03 0.92 14.22
C VAL A 218 -14.11 1.12 15.43
N GLN A 219 -14.63 0.96 16.65
CA GLN A 219 -13.82 0.93 17.87
C GLN A 219 -12.75 -0.18 17.86
N GLU A 220 -13.09 -1.37 17.35
CA GLU A 220 -12.13 -2.47 17.25
C GLU A 220 -11.06 -2.23 16.18
N ILE A 221 -11.44 -1.63 15.06
CA ILE A 221 -10.48 -1.13 14.06
C ILE A 221 -9.49 -0.17 14.72
N TYR A 222 -9.97 0.76 15.56
CA TYR A 222 -9.09 1.68 16.28
C TYR A 222 -8.11 0.93 17.18
N ARG A 223 -8.60 0.04 18.05
CA ARG A 223 -7.76 -0.71 19.02
C ARG A 223 -6.64 -1.50 18.36
N THR A 224 -6.88 -2.02 17.17
CA THR A 224 -5.93 -2.91 16.47
C THR A 224 -4.96 -2.16 15.56
N ASN A 225 -5.25 -0.93 15.17
CA ASN A 225 -4.45 -0.18 14.19
C ASN A 225 -3.84 1.13 14.72
N PHE A 226 -4.31 1.66 15.85
CA PHE A 226 -3.93 2.99 16.35
C PHE A 226 -3.37 2.91 17.76
N PHE A 227 -2.16 3.43 17.95
CA PHE A 227 -1.48 3.41 19.25
C PHE A 227 -0.97 4.82 19.62
N PRO A 228 -1.84 5.72 20.12
CA PRO A 228 -1.50 7.13 20.39
C PRO A 228 -0.27 7.30 21.28
N ASN A 229 -0.18 6.49 22.34
CA ASN A 229 0.96 6.51 23.28
C ASN A 229 2.30 6.19 22.62
N MET A 230 2.29 5.41 21.54
CA MET A 230 3.47 5.05 20.77
C MET A 230 3.63 5.92 19.51
N LYS A 231 2.65 6.79 19.22
CA LYS A 231 2.56 7.59 18.00
C LYS A 231 2.70 6.73 16.73
N VAL A 232 2.13 5.52 16.78
CA VAL A 232 2.18 4.56 15.68
C VAL A 232 0.87 4.63 14.90
N SER A 233 1.01 4.77 13.59
CA SER A 233 -0.08 4.72 12.60
C SER A 233 0.46 4.19 11.27
N TRP A 234 -0.45 3.90 10.33
CA TRP A 234 -0.09 3.50 8.96
C TRP A 234 0.79 4.55 8.24
N LYS A 235 0.67 5.84 8.59
CA LYS A 235 1.44 6.93 7.98
C LYS A 235 2.94 6.86 8.31
N GLU A 236 3.26 6.34 9.49
CA GLU A 236 4.64 6.33 9.99
C GLU A 236 5.49 5.24 9.35
N TYR A 237 4.84 4.15 8.91
CA TYR A 237 5.47 2.94 8.40
C TYR A 237 5.06 2.67 6.96
N PRO A 238 5.83 3.18 5.98
CA PRO A 238 5.59 2.93 4.56
C PRO A 238 5.44 1.44 4.29
N ASN A 239 4.51 1.12 3.39
CA ASN A 239 4.30 -0.23 2.91
C ASN A 239 4.44 -0.25 1.39
N ASN A 240 5.52 -0.85 0.90
CA ASN A 240 5.91 -0.80 -0.50
C ASN A 240 5.39 -1.98 -1.33
N ILE A 241 4.45 -2.80 -0.81
CA ILE A 241 3.90 -3.93 -1.58
C ILE A 241 2.98 -3.52 -2.74
N GLY A 242 2.56 -2.26 -2.77
CA GLY A 242 1.67 -1.69 -3.78
C GLY A 242 1.90 -0.19 -3.92
N HIS A 243 1.15 0.45 -4.81
CA HIS A 243 1.37 1.85 -5.20
C HIS A 243 0.16 2.77 -4.97
N PHE A 244 -0.75 2.39 -4.06
CA PHE A 244 -1.99 3.14 -3.82
C PHE A 244 -1.82 4.26 -2.78
N ILE A 245 -1.34 3.93 -1.57
CA ILE A 245 -1.13 4.89 -0.47
C ILE A 245 0.35 5.24 -0.21
N PHE A 246 1.26 4.48 -0.82
CA PHE A 246 2.70 4.67 -0.81
C PHE A 246 3.22 4.38 -2.22
N PRO A 247 4.36 4.94 -2.65
CA PRO A 247 4.82 4.82 -4.04
C PRO A 247 5.24 3.39 -4.41
N GLY A 248 5.68 2.59 -3.44
CA GLY A 248 6.00 1.18 -3.66
C GLY A 248 7.09 0.97 -4.71
N CYS A 249 6.77 0.24 -5.78
CA CYS A 249 7.71 -0.03 -6.88
C CYS A 249 7.92 1.20 -7.78
N PHE A 250 6.98 2.15 -7.82
CA PHE A 250 7.10 3.37 -8.62
C PHE A 250 8.22 4.31 -8.13
N ARG A 251 8.84 4.03 -6.97
CA ARG A 251 10.08 4.72 -6.56
C ARG A 251 11.24 4.56 -7.54
N CYS A 252 11.20 3.53 -8.40
CA CYS A 252 12.15 3.33 -9.50
C CYS A 252 11.45 3.10 -10.85
N HIS A 253 10.20 2.63 -10.83
CA HIS A 253 9.37 2.37 -12.02
C HIS A 253 8.50 3.57 -12.38
N ASP A 254 9.07 4.76 -12.38
CA ASP A 254 8.40 6.04 -12.68
C ASP A 254 8.48 6.43 -14.16
N GLY A 255 9.30 5.73 -14.95
CA GLY A 255 9.59 6.08 -16.34
C GLY A 255 10.60 7.23 -16.49
N LEU A 256 11.18 7.72 -15.38
CA LEU A 256 12.16 8.80 -15.35
C LEU A 256 13.59 8.27 -15.18
N HIS A 257 13.74 7.05 -14.68
CA HIS A 257 15.03 6.39 -14.52
C HIS A 257 15.60 5.89 -15.85
N GLN A 258 16.71 6.48 -16.30
CA GLN A 258 17.32 6.18 -17.60
C GLN A 258 18.84 5.95 -17.54
N THR A 259 19.35 5.09 -18.42
CA THR A 259 20.80 4.95 -18.65
C THR A 259 21.32 6.06 -19.58
N GLU A 260 22.64 6.18 -19.71
CA GLU A 260 23.26 7.11 -20.66
C GLU A 260 22.89 6.80 -22.11
N GLU A 261 22.68 5.51 -22.44
CA GLU A 261 22.22 5.03 -23.74
C GLU A 261 20.70 5.18 -23.95
N GLY A 262 19.98 5.76 -22.99
CA GLY A 262 18.55 6.05 -23.10
C GLY A 262 17.62 4.89 -22.75
N LYS A 263 18.13 3.80 -22.16
CA LYS A 263 17.27 2.71 -21.67
C LYS A 263 16.53 3.15 -20.42
N VAL A 264 15.21 2.99 -20.39
CA VAL A 264 14.34 3.45 -19.29
C VAL A 264 13.84 2.29 -18.43
N ILE A 265 13.71 2.51 -17.12
CA ILE A 265 12.96 1.60 -16.24
C ILE A 265 11.46 1.77 -16.53
N ARG A 266 10.88 0.72 -17.09
CA ARG A 266 9.47 0.62 -17.50
C ARG A 266 8.48 0.85 -16.35
N ASN A 267 7.37 1.53 -16.64
CA ASN A 267 6.33 1.93 -15.69
C ASN A 267 4.90 1.48 -16.07
N GLU A 268 4.76 0.66 -17.10
CA GLU A 268 3.44 0.18 -17.54
C GLU A 268 2.85 -0.82 -16.53
N CYS A 269 1.54 -0.73 -16.24
CA CYS A 269 0.86 -1.55 -15.23
C CYS A 269 1.08 -3.07 -15.46
N ALA A 270 1.01 -3.48 -16.73
CA ALA A 270 1.16 -4.86 -17.19
C ALA A 270 2.55 -5.47 -16.91
N VAL A 271 3.55 -4.68 -16.51
CA VAL A 271 4.83 -5.20 -16.03
C VAL A 271 4.67 -5.96 -14.71
N CYS A 272 3.71 -5.53 -13.88
CA CYS A 272 3.56 -6.00 -12.51
C CYS A 272 2.26 -6.80 -12.31
N HIS A 273 1.16 -6.38 -12.91
CA HIS A 273 -0.13 -7.05 -12.74
C HIS A 273 -1.07 -6.85 -13.93
N SER A 274 -2.09 -7.70 -14.01
CA SER A 274 -3.19 -7.56 -14.96
C SER A 274 -4.52 -7.49 -14.21
N ILE A 275 -5.34 -6.47 -14.48
CA ILE A 275 -6.69 -6.33 -13.91
C ILE A 275 -7.63 -7.22 -14.70
N ILE A 276 -8.20 -8.24 -14.08
CA ILE A 276 -9.06 -9.22 -14.75
C ILE A 276 -10.55 -8.96 -14.53
N GLU A 277 -10.88 -8.20 -13.48
CA GLU A 277 -12.23 -7.75 -13.18
C GLU A 277 -12.17 -6.39 -12.49
N GLN A 278 -12.98 -5.43 -12.92
CA GLN A 278 -13.19 -4.21 -12.14
C GLN A 278 -14.57 -3.58 -12.40
N GLY A 279 -15.03 -2.75 -11.48
CA GLY A 279 -16.24 -1.95 -11.67
C GLY A 279 -17.23 -2.03 -10.53
N PRO A 280 -18.44 -1.45 -10.72
CA PRO A 280 -19.53 -1.59 -9.77
C PRO A 280 -19.90 -3.05 -9.57
N ALA A 281 -20.12 -3.48 -8.33
CA ALA A 281 -20.36 -4.89 -8.01
C ALA A 281 -21.57 -5.51 -8.75
N ALA A 282 -22.56 -4.70 -9.13
CA ALA A 282 -23.71 -5.14 -9.90
C ALA A 282 -23.37 -5.53 -11.35
N GLN A 283 -22.37 -4.87 -11.96
CA GLN A 283 -22.01 -5.02 -13.36
C GLN A 283 -20.49 -4.83 -13.56
N PRO A 284 -19.65 -5.77 -13.07
CA PRO A 284 -18.22 -5.65 -13.24
C PRO A 284 -17.82 -5.95 -14.69
N GLU A 285 -16.87 -5.18 -15.21
CA GLU A 285 -16.17 -5.48 -16.45
C GLU A 285 -15.15 -6.60 -16.20
N ARG A 286 -14.98 -7.49 -17.18
CA ARG A 286 -14.05 -8.63 -17.09
C ARG A 286 -13.28 -8.80 -18.39
N ALA A 287 -11.98 -9.03 -18.29
CA ALA A 287 -11.14 -9.43 -19.42
C ALA A 287 -9.98 -10.32 -18.96
N SER A 288 -9.75 -11.43 -19.65
CA SER A 288 -8.62 -12.33 -19.35
C SER A 288 -7.26 -11.73 -19.73
N GLU A 289 -7.22 -10.90 -20.77
CA GLU A 289 -6.00 -10.26 -21.27
C GLU A 289 -5.59 -9.03 -20.43
N GLY A 290 -6.46 -8.58 -19.53
CA GLY A 290 -6.26 -7.39 -18.72
C GLY A 290 -7.11 -6.21 -19.15
N LEU A 291 -7.56 -5.44 -18.17
CA LEU A 291 -8.31 -4.21 -18.33
C LEU A 291 -7.41 -3.00 -18.06
N GLU A 292 -7.67 -1.91 -18.78
CA GLU A 292 -7.16 -0.59 -18.41
C GLU A 292 -7.81 -0.14 -17.11
N PHE A 293 -7.04 0.40 -16.18
CA PHE A 293 -7.56 0.83 -14.88
C PHE A 293 -8.66 1.89 -15.04
N LYS A 294 -9.73 1.76 -14.24
CA LYS A 294 -10.78 2.77 -14.10
C LYS A 294 -10.84 3.24 -12.67
N HIS A 295 -10.74 4.55 -12.49
CA HIS A 295 -10.98 5.16 -11.19
C HIS A 295 -12.49 5.06 -10.86
N PRO A 296 -12.87 4.72 -9.62
CA PRO A 296 -14.29 4.59 -9.25
C PRO A 296 -15.09 5.90 -9.34
N GLU A 297 -14.41 7.03 -9.21
CA GLU A 297 -14.96 8.36 -9.46
C GLU A 297 -14.45 8.90 -10.81
N ASP A 298 -15.24 9.73 -11.46
CA ASP A 298 -14.86 10.38 -12.72
C ASP A 298 -13.82 11.49 -12.46
N ILE A 299 -12.56 11.13 -12.68
CA ILE A 299 -11.40 12.04 -12.64
C ILE A 299 -10.75 12.19 -14.02
N GLY A 300 -11.44 11.79 -15.09
CA GLY A 300 -10.85 11.69 -16.42
C GLY A 300 -9.58 10.83 -16.44
N GLU A 301 -8.54 11.33 -17.12
CA GLU A 301 -7.26 10.62 -17.32
C GLU A 301 -6.20 11.00 -16.28
N THR A 302 -6.57 11.70 -15.20
CA THR A 302 -5.63 12.17 -14.18
C THR A 302 -4.77 11.06 -13.58
N TRP A 303 -5.30 9.83 -13.46
CA TRP A 303 -4.56 8.67 -12.96
C TRP A 303 -3.39 8.24 -13.86
N LYS A 304 -3.35 8.68 -15.13
CA LYS A 304 -2.23 8.42 -16.06
C LYS A 304 -1.07 9.39 -15.86
N GLU A 305 -1.34 10.57 -15.32
CA GLU A 305 -0.38 11.66 -15.21
C GLU A 305 0.10 11.88 -13.76
N MET A 306 -0.71 11.50 -12.77
CA MET A 306 -0.41 11.68 -11.35
C MET A 306 -0.36 10.35 -10.61
N ALA A 307 0.45 10.29 -9.55
CA ALA A 307 0.51 9.10 -8.72
C ALA A 307 -0.74 9.01 -7.85
N CYS A 308 -1.26 7.80 -7.64
CA CYS A 308 -2.40 7.59 -6.75
C CYS A 308 -2.15 8.18 -5.35
N THR A 309 -0.89 8.15 -4.91
CA THR A 309 -0.43 8.65 -3.60
C THR A 309 -0.57 10.15 -3.42
N ASP A 310 -0.74 10.90 -4.50
CA ASP A 310 -0.91 12.37 -4.45
C ASP A 310 -2.29 12.74 -3.91
N CYS A 311 -3.28 11.84 -4.05
CA CYS A 311 -4.63 11.99 -3.53
C CYS A 311 -4.97 10.98 -2.42
N HIS A 312 -4.47 9.74 -2.52
CA HIS A 312 -4.80 8.66 -1.59
C HIS A 312 -3.76 8.50 -0.49
N THR A 313 -4.14 8.90 0.72
CA THR A 313 -3.30 8.83 1.93
C THR A 313 -3.71 7.71 2.87
N GLY A 314 -4.79 6.99 2.53
CA GLY A 314 -5.43 5.97 3.36
C GLY A 314 -6.31 6.56 4.47
N GLY A 315 -6.46 7.89 4.49
CA GLY A 315 -7.32 8.62 5.40
C GLY A 315 -8.65 8.98 4.75
N SER A 316 -8.99 10.26 4.81
CA SER A 316 -10.15 10.85 4.13
C SER A 316 -9.76 11.04 2.67
N ASP A 317 -9.80 9.92 1.95
CA ASP A 317 -9.75 9.89 0.50
C ASP A 317 -11.21 9.88 -0.01
#